data_AF-A0A0Q8EPR2-F1
#
_entry.id   AF-A0A0Q8EPR2-F1
#
_cell.length_a   1.000
_cell.length_b   1.000
_cell.length_c   1.000
_cell.angle_alpha   90.00
_cell.angle_beta   90.00
_cell.angle_gamma   90.00
#
_symmetry.space_group_name_H-M   'P 1'
#
loop_
_entity.id
_entity.type
_entity.pdbx_description
1 polymer ?
#
loop_
_entity_poly.entity_id
_entity_poly.type
_entity_poly.pdbx_seq_one_letter_code
_entity_poly.pdbx_strand_id
1 'polypeptide(L)' 'MTLTLFGGPLDGFTAPVEIDDEDPWTAIISDGCAHPGGRSVYAPDAAGRWVWQQGVPWETL' A
#
# COMPACT_ATOMS: atom_id res chain seq x y z
N MET A 1 1.67 11.65 -7.42
CA MET A 1 3.02 11.85 -6.83
C MET A 1 3.65 10.48 -6.58
N THR A 2 4.97 10.34 -6.50
CA THR A 2 5.61 9.07 -6.08
C THR A 2 6.06 9.15 -4.63
N LEU A 3 5.79 8.10 -3.85
CA LEU A 3 6.16 8.02 -2.43
C LEU A 3 6.84 6.69 -2.12
N THR A 4 7.63 6.66 -1.06
CA THR A 4 8.28 5.45 -0.55
C THR A 4 7.34 4.72 0.40
N LEU A 5 7.23 3.41 0.23
CA LEU A 5 6.44 2.51 1.06
C LEU A 5 7.30 1.97 2.20
N PHE A 6 6.70 1.85 3.38
CA PHE A 6 7.37 1.40 4.60
C PHE A 6 6.65 0.22 5.23
N GLY A 7 7.40 -0.82 5.56
CA GLY A 7 6.90 -2.08 6.10
C GLY A 7 6.21 -2.96 5.06
N GLY A 8 5.82 -4.15 5.51
CA GLY A 8 5.12 -5.11 4.68
C GLY A 8 5.93 -5.63 3.49
N PRO A 9 5.27 -6.24 2.49
CA PRO A 9 5.92 -6.91 1.38
C PRO A 9 6.63 -6.00 0.36
N LEU A 10 6.35 -4.69 0.38
CA LEU A 10 6.92 -3.71 -0.56
C LEU A 10 7.73 -2.63 0.17
N ASP A 11 8.29 -2.95 1.34
CA ASP A 11 9.16 -2.04 2.09
C ASP A 11 10.30 -1.51 1.21
N GLY A 12 10.49 -0.19 1.22
CA GLY A 12 11.49 0.51 0.42
C GLY A 12 11.11 0.71 -1.06
N PHE A 13 9.98 0.18 -1.52
CA PHE A 13 9.51 0.37 -2.89
C PHE A 13 8.87 1.75 -3.07
N THR A 14 8.92 2.30 -4.28
CA THR A 14 8.24 3.56 -4.61
C THR A 14 7.00 3.32 -5.46
N ALA A 15 5.88 3.92 -5.07
CA ALA A 15 4.61 3.77 -5.78
C ALA A 15 3.99 5.14 -6.13
N PRO A 16 3.32 5.26 -7.28
CA PRO A 16 2.51 6.43 -7.59
C PRO A 16 1.22 6.40 -6.75
N VAL A 17 0.93 7.52 -6.09
CA VAL A 17 -0.32 7.72 -5.34
C VAL A 17 -0.90 9.09 -5.62
N GLU A 18 -2.22 9.19 -5.51
CA GLU A 18 -2.97 10.44 -5.54
C GLU A 18 -3.26 10.86 -4.10
N ILE A 19 -2.67 11.97 -3.65
CA ILE A 19 -2.75 12.44 -2.25
C ILE A 19 -3.99 13.34 -2.04
N ASP A 20 -4.59 13.83 -3.12
CA ASP A 20 -5.78 14.69 -3.09
C ASP A 20 -7.09 13.90 -2.88
N ASP A 21 -7.00 12.59 -2.65
CA ASP A 21 -8.16 11.75 -2.35
C ASP A 21 -8.63 11.96 -0.89
N GLU A 22 -9.95 11.93 -0.67
CA GLU A 22 -10.56 12.09 0.67
C GLU A 22 -10.17 10.94 1.61
N ASP A 23 -9.90 9.76 1.04
CA ASP A 23 -9.41 8.58 1.72
C ASP A 23 -8.05 8.16 1.12
N PRO A 24 -6.92 8.76 1.55
CA PRO A 24 -5.64 8.51 0.93
C PRO A 24 -5.11 7.11 1.28
N TRP A 25 -5.40 6.11 0.46
CA TRP A 25 -4.82 4.78 0.53
C TRP A 25 -4.51 4.22 -0.87
N THR A 26 -3.64 3.21 -0.93
CA THR A 26 -3.32 2.53 -2.19
C THR A 26 -3.19 1.04 -1.96
N ALA A 27 -3.69 0.25 -2.90
CA ALA A 27 -3.56 -1.20 -2.90
C ALA A 27 -2.73 -1.66 -4.09
N ILE A 28 -1.58 -2.27 -3.82
CA ILE A 28 -0.60 -2.65 -4.84
C ILE A 28 -0.48 -4.17 -4.87
N ILE A 29 -0.54 -4.75 -6.06
CA ILE A 29 -0.33 -6.20 -6.24
C ILE A 29 1.07 -6.53 -5.74
N SER A 30 1.16 -7.50 -4.83
CA SER A 30 2.42 -7.92 -4.25
C SER A 30 2.45 -9.44 -4.14
N ASP A 31 3.43 -10.06 -4.79
CA ASP A 31 3.62 -11.52 -4.79
C ASP A 31 3.95 -12.05 -3.38
N GLY A 32 4.49 -11.19 -2.51
CA GLY A 32 4.73 -11.46 -1.09
C GLY A 32 3.58 -11.10 -0.16
N CYS A 33 2.40 -10.74 -0.69
CA CYS A 33 1.20 -10.56 0.14
C CYS A 33 0.80 -11.90 0.77
N ALA A 34 0.19 -11.86 1.95
CA ALA A 34 -0.30 -13.06 2.65
C ALA A 34 -1.28 -13.91 1.82
N HIS A 35 -1.83 -13.35 0.74
CA HIS A 35 -2.66 -14.03 -0.24
C HIS A 35 -1.92 -14.10 -1.59
N PRO A 36 -1.78 -15.28 -2.22
CA PRO A 36 -1.18 -15.40 -3.55
C PRO A 36 -2.01 -14.58 -4.56
N GLY A 37 -1.35 -13.65 -5.26
CA GLY A 37 -2.02 -12.70 -6.17
C GLY A 37 -2.83 -11.59 -5.47
N GLY A 38 -2.71 -11.47 -4.14
CA GLY A 38 -3.36 -10.44 -3.35
C GLY A 38 -2.69 -9.06 -3.51
N ARG A 39 -3.24 -8.09 -2.78
CA ARG A 39 -2.74 -6.71 -2.76
C ARG A 39 -2.30 -6.33 -1.36
N SER A 40 -1.25 -5.53 -1.27
CA SER A 40 -0.78 -4.90 -0.04
C SER A 40 -1.31 -3.48 0.01
N VAL A 41 -2.03 -3.16 1.08
CA VAL A 41 -2.65 -1.85 1.30
C VAL A 41 -1.70 -0.98 2.12
N TYR A 42 -1.49 0.25 1.64
CA TYR A 42 -0.70 1.28 2.31
C TYR A 42 -1.53 2.54 2.48
N ALA A 43 -1.32 3.22 3.61
CA ALA A 43 -1.95 4.49 3.94
C ALA A 43 -0.94 5.39 4.67
N PRO A 44 -1.09 6.72 4.63
CA PRO A 44 -0.21 7.64 5.33
C PRO A 44 -0.40 7.52 6.85
N ASP A 45 0.71 7.51 7.60
CA ASP A 45 0.72 7.67 9.05
C ASP A 45 0.57 9.15 9.44
N ALA A 46 0.50 9.43 10.74
CA ALA A 46 0.41 10.80 11.26
C ALA A 46 1.62 11.70 10.88
N ALA A 47 2.72 11.12 10.41
CA ALA A 47 3.89 11.83 9.91
C ALA A 47 3.93 11.91 8.37
N GLY A 48 2.88 11.43 7.67
CA GLY A 48 2.77 11.43 6.21
C GLY A 48 3.53 10.31 5.51
N ARG A 49 4.07 9.32 6.23
CA ARG A 49 4.78 8.17 5.66
C ARG A 49 3.78 7.10 5.26
N TRP A 50 3.95 6.52 4.09
CA TRP A 50 3.05 5.48 3.59
C TRP A 50 3.44 4.13 4.16
N VAL A 51 2.71 3.69 5.17
CA VAL A 51 3.00 2.47 5.94
C VAL A 51 2.02 1.37 5.59
N TRP A 52 2.52 0.14 5.57
CA TRP A 52 1.71 -1.04 5.32
C TRP A 52 0.63 -1.20 6.40
N GLN A 53 -0.61 -1.40 5.97
CA GLN A 53 -1.76 -1.60 6.85
C GLN A 53 -2.12 -3.08 6.94
N GLN A 54 -2.34 -3.69 5.77
CA GLN A 54 -2.79 -5.07 5.66
C GLN A 54 -2.55 -5.64 4.27
N GLY A 55 -2.55 -6.97 4.18
CA GLY A 55 -2.68 -7.70 2.93
C GLY A 55 -4.15 -8.08 2.74
N VAL A 56 -4.68 -7.88 1.54
CA VAL A 56 -6.05 -8.25 1.19
C VAL A 56 -6.06 -9.23 0.01
N PRO A 57 -7.00 -10.19 -0.03
CA PRO A 57 -7.18 -11.03 -1.20
C PRO A 57 -7.63 -10.19 -2.41
N TRP A 58 -7.41 -10.73 -3.61
CA TRP A 58 -7.74 -10.01 -4.84
C TRP A 58 -9.24 -9.68 -4.99
N GLU A 59 -10.10 -10.46 -4.33
CA GLU A 59 -11.57 -10.38 -4.39
C GLU A 59 -12.17 -9.29 -3.49
N THR A 60 -11.37 -8.60 -2.69
CA THR A 60 -11.84 -7.80 -1.53
C THR A 60 -11.75 -6.27 -1.71
N LEU A 61 -11.35 -5.79 -2.89
CA LEU A 61 -11.18 -4.36 -3.19
C LEU A 61 -12.14 -3.86 -4.25
#